data_AF-A0A0M9E358-F1
#
_entry.id   AF-A0A0M9E358-F1
#
_cell.length_a   1.000
_cell.length_b   1.000
_cell.length_c   1.000
_cell.angle_alpha   90.00
_cell.angle_beta   90.00
_cell.angle_gamma   90.00
#
_symmetry.space_group_name_H-M   'P 1'
#
loop_
_entity.id
_entity.type
_entity.pdbx_description
1 polymer ?
#
loop_
_entity_poly.entity_id
_entity_poly.type
_entity_poly.pdbx_seq_one_letter_code
_entity_poly.pdbx_strand_id
1 'polypeptide(L)'
;LKDVYDYVLSIECIPIFTSDYVAIAQGFLTGKVLKLKDGGWLFKGYQECSTVRLDNEKRYPDLTRSKGIIGFRRWENYLYISLGFSNESTLYLKNTEPKITPYLSQSSTKFTEYSLSKEQGRFITQSFGKGIYQFHNMLKNKTYALQVTDIKTGKAVLRQDVSSNDEGMLKIQFLVKGKIEVSFSKKE
;
A
#
# COMPACT_ATOMS: atom_id res chain seq x y z
N LEU A 1 7.94 34.11 -3.75
CA LEU A 1 7.05 33.66 -2.66
C LEU A 1 5.85 32.85 -3.19
N LYS A 2 5.17 33.32 -4.24
CA LYS A 2 4.07 32.59 -4.90
C LYS A 2 4.47 31.18 -5.35
N ASP A 3 5.62 31.02 -6.02
CA ASP A 3 6.06 29.71 -6.51
C ASP A 3 6.35 28.71 -5.39
N VAL A 4 6.89 29.17 -4.25
CA VAL A 4 7.11 28.33 -3.06
C VAL A 4 5.78 27.94 -2.44
N TYR A 5 4.81 28.86 -2.38
CA TYR A 5 3.47 28.58 -1.88
C TYR A 5 2.73 27.58 -2.76
N ASP A 6 2.74 27.79 -4.08
CA ASP A 6 2.13 26.90 -5.07
C ASP A 6 2.80 25.52 -5.04
N TYR A 7 4.12 25.47 -4.85
CA TYR A 7 4.85 24.22 -4.63
C TYR A 7 4.37 23.51 -3.36
N VAL A 8 4.31 24.20 -2.22
CA VAL A 8 3.85 23.60 -0.95
C VAL A 8 2.41 23.07 -1.07
N LEU A 9 1.52 23.80 -1.75
CA LEU A 9 0.15 23.35 -2.02
C LEU A 9 0.08 22.13 -2.94
N SER A 10 1.09 21.92 -3.79
CA SER A 10 1.16 20.74 -4.68
C SER A 10 1.59 19.46 -3.96
N ILE A 11 2.17 19.56 -2.76
CA ILE A 11 2.64 18.40 -2.01
C ILE A 11 1.44 17.61 -1.47
N GLU A 12 1.27 16.36 -1.90
CA GLU A 12 0.29 15.46 -1.32
C GLU A 12 0.74 15.03 0.10
N CYS A 13 0.17 15.66 1.13
CA CYS A 13 0.37 15.29 2.53
C CYS A 13 -0.74 14.33 3.01
N ILE A 14 -0.36 13.35 3.84
CA ILE A 14 -1.33 12.51 4.57
C ILE A 14 -1.53 13.14 5.96
N PRO A 15 -2.70 13.75 6.24
CA PRO A 15 -2.92 14.43 7.52
C PRO A 15 -3.20 13.42 8.63
N ILE A 16 -2.18 12.96 9.33
CA ILE A 16 -2.32 12.02 10.46
C ILE A 16 -2.38 12.75 11.80
N PHE A 17 -2.97 12.12 12.82
CA PHE A 17 -2.89 12.67 14.18
C PHE A 17 -1.47 12.51 14.74
N THR A 18 -1.07 13.40 15.64
CA THR A 18 0.22 13.28 16.34
C THR A 18 0.37 11.94 17.05
N SER A 19 -0.71 11.40 17.61
CA SER A 19 -0.71 10.06 18.22
C SER A 19 -0.37 8.94 17.22
N ASP A 20 -0.86 9.03 15.98
CA ASP A 20 -0.54 8.06 14.93
C ASP A 20 0.95 8.17 14.56
N TYR A 21 1.47 9.40 14.44
CA TYR A 21 2.89 9.63 14.17
C TYR A 21 3.79 9.05 15.26
N VAL A 22 3.46 9.28 16.54
CA VAL A 22 4.21 8.72 17.68
C VAL A 22 4.23 7.19 17.61
N ALA A 23 3.12 6.55 17.26
CA ALA A 23 3.06 5.10 17.13
C ALA A 23 3.92 4.58 15.96
N ILE A 24 3.94 5.29 14.83
CA ILE A 24 4.83 4.99 13.68
C ILE A 24 6.30 5.11 14.10
N ALA A 25 6.66 6.20 14.78
CA ALA A 25 8.02 6.43 15.25
C ALA A 25 8.46 5.36 16.26
N GLN A 26 7.59 4.97 17.18
CA GLN A 26 7.84 3.88 18.12
C GLN A 26 8.11 2.56 17.38
N GLY A 27 7.28 2.23 16.39
CA GLY A 27 7.45 1.03 15.56
C GLY A 27 8.80 0.99 14.83
N PHE A 28 9.26 2.14 14.33
CA PHE A 28 10.59 2.26 13.73
C PHE A 28 11.72 2.02 14.75
N LEU A 29 11.61 2.59 15.96
CA LEU A 29 12.62 2.46 17.00
C LEU A 29 12.71 1.05 17.60
N THR A 30 11.59 0.33 17.69
CA THR A 30 11.54 -1.02 18.28
C THR A 30 11.69 -2.14 17.26
N GLY A 31 11.52 -1.82 15.98
CA GLY A 31 11.60 -2.76 14.88
C GLY A 31 12.97 -3.45 14.83
N LYS A 32 12.96 -4.74 14.51
CA LYS A 32 14.17 -5.54 14.32
C LYS A 32 14.26 -6.00 12.87
N VAL A 33 15.47 -5.89 12.32
CA VAL A 33 15.80 -6.41 10.99
C VAL A 33 16.82 -7.52 11.17
N LEU A 34 16.49 -8.71 10.65
CA LEU A 34 17.38 -9.86 10.67
C LEU A 34 17.64 -10.33 9.23
N LYS A 35 18.89 -10.70 8.97
CA LYS A 35 19.25 -11.37 7.72
C LYS A 35 19.06 -12.88 7.89
N LEU A 36 18.30 -13.49 7.00
CA LEU A 36 18.06 -14.94 7.00
C LEU A 36 19.19 -15.68 6.29
N LYS A 37 19.40 -16.94 6.67
CA LYS A 37 20.46 -17.80 6.10
C LYS A 37 20.30 -18.02 4.60
N ASP A 38 19.08 -18.00 4.10
CA ASP A 38 18.72 -18.20 2.70
C ASP A 38 18.67 -16.90 1.88
N GLY A 39 19.26 -15.82 2.41
CA GLY A 39 19.40 -14.53 1.74
C GLY A 39 18.21 -13.59 1.86
N GLY A 40 17.16 -13.98 2.59
CA GLY A 40 16.01 -13.12 2.89
C GLY A 40 16.26 -12.12 4.02
N TRP A 41 15.31 -11.20 4.19
CA TRP A 41 15.25 -10.26 5.30
C TRP A 41 13.98 -10.49 6.10
N LEU A 42 14.08 -10.48 7.42
CA LEU A 42 12.98 -10.61 8.35
C LEU A 42 12.83 -9.31 9.13
N PHE A 43 11.66 -8.69 8.99
CA PHE A 43 11.23 -7.51 9.74
C PHE A 43 10.33 -7.97 10.87
N LYS A 44 10.65 -7.61 12.13
CA LYS A 44 9.84 -7.96 13.31
C LYS A 44 9.51 -6.74 14.14
N GLY A 45 8.31 -6.68 14.69
CA GLY A 45 7.94 -5.67 15.69
C GLY A 45 7.90 -4.24 15.14
N TYR A 46 7.65 -4.08 13.84
CA TYR A 46 7.50 -2.79 13.19
C TYR A 46 6.17 -2.11 13.55
N GLN A 47 5.18 -2.86 14.04
CA GLN A 47 3.88 -2.34 14.50
C GLN A 47 3.26 -1.39 13.46
N GLU A 48 3.17 -0.10 13.80
CA GLU A 48 2.55 0.93 12.95
C GLU A 48 3.49 1.48 11.87
N CYS A 49 4.78 1.16 11.92
CA CYS A 49 5.73 1.49 10.87
C CYS A 49 5.59 0.52 9.69
N SER A 50 4.64 0.80 8.80
CA SER A 50 4.28 -0.08 7.68
C SER A 50 5.17 0.05 6.44
N THR A 51 6.33 0.71 6.54
CA THR A 51 7.21 0.93 5.38
C THR A 51 8.67 0.84 5.75
N VAL A 52 9.43 0.08 4.96
CA VAL A 52 10.91 0.02 5.06
C VAL A 52 11.55 0.52 3.78
N ARG A 53 12.66 1.24 3.92
CA ARG A 53 13.42 1.82 2.81
C ARG A 53 14.71 1.03 2.61
N LEU A 54 14.99 0.65 1.38
CA LEU A 54 16.26 0.07 0.95
C LEU A 54 16.96 1.07 0.04
N ASP A 55 18.18 1.41 0.40
CA ASP A 55 19.00 2.39 -0.32
C ASP A 55 19.80 1.67 -1.41
N ASN A 56 19.83 2.24 -2.63
CA ASN A 56 20.58 1.71 -3.78
C ASN A 56 20.22 0.26 -4.20
N GLU A 57 19.06 -0.25 -3.81
CA GLU A 57 18.63 -1.61 -4.15
C GLU A 57 18.08 -1.67 -5.58
N LYS A 58 18.79 -2.36 -6.47
CA LYS A 58 18.43 -2.50 -7.90
C LYS A 58 17.50 -3.68 -8.17
N ARG A 59 17.38 -4.62 -7.23
CA ARG A 59 16.48 -5.78 -7.33
C ARG A 59 15.04 -5.39 -7.07
N TYR A 60 14.15 -6.33 -7.34
CA TYR A 60 12.72 -6.24 -7.07
C TYR A 60 12.32 -7.20 -5.95
N PRO A 61 11.26 -6.89 -5.19
CA PRO A 61 10.65 -7.84 -4.28
C PRO A 61 10.19 -9.10 -5.01
N ASP A 62 10.61 -10.24 -4.51
CA ASP A 62 10.06 -11.53 -4.92
C ASP A 62 8.74 -11.77 -4.20
N LEU A 63 7.67 -11.15 -4.71
CA LEU A 63 6.33 -11.17 -4.10
C LEU A 63 5.73 -12.58 -3.96
N THR A 64 6.20 -13.55 -4.75
CA THR A 64 5.77 -14.95 -4.65
C THR A 64 6.41 -15.69 -3.49
N ARG A 65 7.64 -15.32 -3.10
CA ARG A 65 8.37 -15.95 -2.00
C ARG A 65 8.26 -15.17 -0.69
N SER A 66 8.07 -13.85 -0.80
CA SER A 66 7.93 -12.94 0.34
C SER A 66 6.59 -13.14 1.05
N LYS A 67 6.55 -12.85 2.36
CA LYS A 67 5.35 -12.96 3.20
C LYS A 67 5.13 -11.67 3.98
N GLY A 68 3.88 -11.23 4.09
CA GLY A 68 3.55 -9.98 4.78
C GLY A 68 4.06 -8.73 4.05
N ILE A 69 4.18 -8.79 2.71
CA ILE A 69 4.53 -7.66 1.84
C ILE A 69 3.31 -7.35 0.97
N ILE A 70 2.75 -6.15 1.09
CA ILE A 70 1.57 -5.70 0.30
C ILE A 70 2.02 -5.19 -1.08
N GLY A 71 3.22 -4.62 -1.13
CA GLY A 71 3.79 -4.14 -2.39
C GLY A 71 5.02 -3.29 -2.15
N PHE A 72 5.38 -2.49 -3.15
CA PHE A 72 6.59 -1.69 -3.13
C PHE A 72 6.47 -0.52 -4.10
N ARG A 73 7.29 0.50 -3.85
CA ARG A 73 7.45 1.67 -4.71
C ARG A 73 8.92 1.94 -4.91
N ARG A 74 9.33 2.10 -6.17
CA ARG A 74 10.61 2.73 -6.49
C ARG A 74 10.40 4.23 -6.62
N TRP A 75 11.20 5.00 -5.91
CA TRP A 75 11.20 6.46 -6.01
C TRP A 75 12.64 6.93 -5.89
N GLU A 76 13.13 7.60 -6.94
CA GLU A 76 14.56 7.89 -7.11
C GLU A 76 15.41 6.62 -6.97
N ASN A 77 16.50 6.69 -6.20
CA ASN A 77 17.41 5.57 -5.91
C ASN A 77 16.96 4.69 -4.72
N TYR A 78 15.72 4.87 -4.26
CA TYR A 78 15.20 4.16 -3.10
C TYR A 78 14.12 3.15 -3.49
N LEU A 79 14.14 2.02 -2.80
CA LEU A 79 13.08 1.01 -2.86
C LEU A 79 12.32 1.03 -1.52
N TYR A 80 11.07 1.47 -1.56
CA TYR A 80 10.16 1.44 -0.42
C TYR A 80 9.32 0.17 -0.47
N ILE A 81 9.26 -0.56 0.64
CA ILE A 81 8.49 -1.79 0.76
C ILE A 81 7.33 -1.54 1.71
N SER A 82 6.11 -1.80 1.25
CA SER A 82 4.89 -1.72 2.06
C SER A 82 4.69 -3.03 2.81
N LEU A 83 4.85 -2.98 4.13
CA LEU A 83 4.63 -4.11 5.02
C LEU A 83 3.14 -4.32 5.28
N GLY A 84 2.75 -5.59 5.41
CA GLY A 84 1.45 -5.98 5.94
C GLY A 84 1.33 -5.70 7.42
N PHE A 85 0.10 -5.76 7.94
CA PHE A 85 -0.19 -5.66 9.37
C PHE A 85 0.02 -7.03 10.04
N SER A 86 1.25 -7.52 9.98
CA SER A 86 1.70 -8.71 10.70
C SER A 86 2.88 -8.32 11.59
N ASN A 87 3.02 -9.00 12.73
CA ASN A 87 4.16 -8.75 13.61
C ASN A 87 5.51 -9.12 12.94
N GLU A 88 5.46 -9.96 11.91
CA GLU A 88 6.61 -10.40 11.14
C GLU A 88 6.32 -10.34 9.63
N SER A 89 7.29 -9.85 8.86
CA SER A 89 7.26 -9.86 7.40
C SER A 89 8.62 -10.33 6.87
N THR A 90 8.59 -11.17 5.83
CA THR A 90 9.81 -11.68 5.19
C THR A 90 9.89 -11.17 3.76
N LEU A 91 11.01 -10.54 3.42
CA LEU A 91 11.32 -10.02 2.10
C LEU A 91 12.42 -10.83 1.44
N TYR A 92 12.13 -11.31 0.24
CA TYR A 92 13.13 -11.82 -0.68
C TYR A 92 13.23 -10.89 -1.89
N LEU A 93 14.40 -10.84 -2.50
CA LEU A 93 14.68 -9.97 -3.63
C LEU A 93 15.15 -10.81 -4.82
N LYS A 94 14.77 -10.41 -6.03
CA LYS A 94 15.17 -11.03 -7.29
C LYS A 94 15.48 -9.98 -8.36
N ASN A 95 16.25 -10.35 -9.36
CA ASN A 95 16.67 -9.44 -10.43
C ASN A 95 15.57 -9.15 -11.47
N THR A 96 14.44 -9.86 -11.40
CA THR A 96 13.34 -9.74 -12.36
C THR A 96 12.16 -9.00 -11.77
N GLU A 97 11.66 -8.03 -12.53
CA GLU A 97 10.46 -7.28 -12.16
C GLU A 97 9.24 -8.22 -12.04
N PRO A 98 8.38 -8.07 -11.01
CA PRO A 98 7.14 -8.80 -10.92
C PRO A 98 6.17 -8.33 -12.01
N LYS A 99 5.83 -9.21 -12.96
CA LYS A 99 4.88 -8.94 -14.05
C LYS A 99 3.49 -9.56 -13.86
N ILE A 100 3.37 -10.52 -12.95
CA ILE A 100 2.16 -11.34 -12.80
C ILE A 100 1.44 -11.03 -11.51
N THR A 101 2.15 -11.01 -10.38
CA THR A 101 1.55 -10.81 -9.07
C THR A 101 1.09 -9.36 -8.88
N PRO A 102 -0.19 -9.11 -8.62
CA PRO A 102 -0.68 -7.79 -8.25
C PRO A 102 -0.02 -7.25 -6.99
N TYR A 103 0.23 -5.95 -6.94
CA TYR A 103 0.84 -5.33 -5.76
C TYR A 103 0.44 -3.86 -5.62
N LEU A 104 0.49 -3.35 -4.40
CA LEU A 104 0.26 -1.94 -4.09
C LEU A 104 1.55 -1.12 -4.30
N SER A 105 1.51 -0.10 -5.15
CA SER A 105 2.62 0.83 -5.37
C SER A 105 2.46 2.15 -4.61
N GLN A 106 1.24 2.55 -4.29
CA GLN A 106 0.98 3.77 -3.53
C GLN A 106 -0.24 3.63 -2.66
N SER A 107 -0.18 4.16 -1.44
CA SER A 107 -1.37 4.47 -0.66
C SER A 107 -1.21 5.72 0.20
N SER A 108 -2.32 6.40 0.45
CA SER A 108 -2.43 7.51 1.41
C SER A 108 -3.05 7.09 2.75
N THR A 109 -3.18 5.79 2.99
CA THR A 109 -3.93 5.25 4.14
C THR A 109 -3.20 4.08 4.79
N LYS A 110 -3.61 3.73 6.01
CA LYS A 110 -2.97 2.69 6.81
C LYS A 110 -3.75 1.37 6.74
N PHE A 111 -3.13 0.34 6.15
CA PHE A 111 -3.72 -1.00 5.99
C PHE A 111 -3.68 -1.84 7.28
N THR A 112 -4.68 -2.68 7.46
CA THR A 112 -4.75 -3.68 8.54
C THR A 112 -5.07 -5.07 8.01
N GLU A 113 -6.13 -5.22 7.22
CA GLU A 113 -6.42 -6.46 6.50
C GLU A 113 -6.25 -6.24 5.01
N TYR A 114 -5.79 -7.26 4.29
CA TYR A 114 -5.55 -7.17 2.86
C TYR A 114 -5.61 -8.52 2.18
N SER A 115 -6.32 -8.57 1.05
CA SER A 115 -6.33 -9.65 0.07
C SER A 115 -6.40 -9.02 -1.32
N LEU A 116 -5.57 -9.50 -2.25
CA LEU A 116 -5.54 -9.01 -3.62
C LEU A 116 -5.30 -10.14 -4.60
N SER A 117 -6.09 -10.13 -5.67
CA SER A 117 -5.88 -10.89 -6.89
C SER A 117 -6.02 -9.95 -8.09
N LYS A 118 -5.84 -10.50 -9.29
CA LYS A 118 -6.04 -9.74 -10.54
C LYS A 118 -7.50 -9.32 -10.75
N GLU A 119 -8.43 -10.02 -10.10
CA GLU A 119 -9.87 -9.86 -10.33
C GLU A 119 -10.56 -9.16 -9.16
N GLN A 120 -10.00 -9.23 -7.95
CA GLN A 120 -10.64 -8.64 -6.79
C GLN A 120 -9.61 -8.20 -5.75
N GLY A 121 -10.00 -7.24 -4.94
CA GLY A 121 -9.24 -6.82 -3.77
C GLY A 121 -10.17 -6.48 -2.63
N ARG A 122 -9.73 -6.76 -1.40
CA ARG A 122 -10.41 -6.35 -0.18
C ARG A 122 -9.37 -5.93 0.84
N PHE A 123 -9.57 -4.78 1.46
CA PHE A 123 -8.71 -4.33 2.55
C PHE A 123 -9.44 -3.44 3.54
N ILE A 124 -8.99 -3.50 4.80
CA ILE A 124 -9.44 -2.59 5.85
C ILE A 124 -8.34 -1.55 6.07
N THR A 125 -8.74 -0.29 6.11
CA THR A 125 -7.81 0.82 6.19
C THR A 125 -8.35 1.97 7.04
N GLN A 126 -7.42 2.71 7.64
CA GLN A 126 -7.70 4.00 8.26
C GLN A 126 -7.38 5.11 7.25
N SER A 127 -8.43 5.79 6.77
CA SER A 127 -8.32 6.96 5.90
C SER A 127 -8.41 8.24 6.71
N PHE A 128 -7.50 9.19 6.44
CA PHE A 128 -7.45 10.48 7.11
C PHE A 128 -8.02 11.64 6.27
N GLY A 129 -8.41 11.36 5.03
CA GLY A 129 -8.89 12.36 4.08
C GLY A 129 -9.19 11.73 2.73
N LYS A 130 -8.35 12.06 1.75
CA LYS A 130 -8.41 11.48 0.42
C LYS A 130 -7.76 10.10 0.44
N GLY A 131 -8.56 9.05 0.25
CA GLY A 131 -8.08 7.70 0.06
C GLY A 131 -7.55 7.56 -1.37
N ILE A 132 -6.25 7.25 -1.51
CA ILE A 132 -5.55 7.03 -2.78
C ILE A 132 -4.93 5.66 -2.71
N TYR A 133 -5.09 4.87 -3.76
CA TYR A 133 -4.47 3.56 -3.93
C TYR A 133 -4.05 3.38 -5.38
N GLN A 134 -2.86 2.83 -5.60
CA GLN A 134 -2.42 2.39 -6.92
C GLN A 134 -1.97 0.94 -6.84
N PHE A 135 -2.59 0.10 -7.67
CA PHE A 135 -2.26 -1.31 -7.81
C PHE A 135 -1.69 -1.56 -9.21
N HIS A 136 -0.63 -2.35 -9.31
CA HIS A 136 -0.06 -2.78 -10.60
C HIS A 136 -0.33 -4.26 -10.84
N ASN A 137 -0.06 -4.71 -12.07
CA ASN A 137 -0.28 -6.08 -12.55
C ASN A 137 -1.74 -6.57 -12.43
N MET A 138 -2.68 -5.64 -12.44
CA MET A 138 -4.11 -5.94 -12.60
C MET A 138 -4.38 -6.41 -14.04
N LEU A 139 -5.57 -6.94 -14.30
CA LEU A 139 -5.98 -7.20 -15.70
C LEU A 139 -6.03 -5.87 -16.45
N LYS A 140 -5.53 -5.84 -17.68
CA LYS A 140 -5.44 -4.62 -18.50
C LYS A 140 -6.81 -4.21 -19.04
N ASN A 141 -7.09 -2.91 -19.07
CA ASN A 141 -8.33 -2.34 -19.63
C ASN A 141 -9.60 -3.01 -19.08
N LYS A 142 -9.63 -3.29 -17.77
CA LYS A 142 -10.77 -3.92 -17.10
C LYS A 142 -11.42 -2.97 -16.11
N THR A 143 -12.74 -3.07 -16.02
CA THR A 143 -13.55 -2.33 -15.07
C THR A 143 -13.80 -3.19 -13.84
N TYR A 144 -13.71 -2.57 -12.68
CA TYR A 144 -13.97 -3.17 -11.37
C TYR A 144 -15.07 -2.37 -10.68
N ALA A 145 -16.04 -3.07 -10.10
CA ALA A 145 -17.02 -2.47 -9.21
C ALA A 145 -16.35 -2.24 -7.85
N LEU A 146 -16.22 -0.99 -7.43
CA LEU A 146 -15.67 -0.58 -6.13
C LEU A 146 -16.81 -0.32 -5.14
N GLN A 147 -16.65 -0.83 -3.92
CA GLN A 147 -17.47 -0.48 -2.77
C GLN A 147 -16.57 -0.04 -1.61
N VAL A 148 -16.97 1.05 -0.95
CA VAL A 148 -16.39 1.48 0.32
C VAL A 148 -17.47 1.36 1.40
N THR A 149 -17.14 0.68 2.47
CA THR A 149 -18.04 0.41 3.60
C THR A 149 -17.46 1.03 4.86
N ASP A 150 -18.26 1.81 5.58
CA ASP A 150 -17.87 2.28 6.91
C ASP A 150 -17.94 1.11 7.89
N ILE A 151 -16.82 0.80 8.56
CA ILE A 151 -16.73 -0.37 9.44
C ILE A 151 -17.62 -0.23 10.69
N LYS A 152 -17.84 0.99 11.18
CA LYS A 152 -18.64 1.21 12.39
C LYS A 152 -20.12 0.96 12.15
N THR A 153 -20.62 1.39 11.00
CA THR A 153 -22.04 1.32 10.64
C THR A 153 -22.39 0.10 9.80
N GLY A 154 -21.40 -0.53 9.16
CA GLY A 154 -21.59 -1.62 8.20
C GLY A 154 -22.25 -1.17 6.89
N LYS A 155 -22.47 0.13 6.68
CA LYS A 155 -23.15 0.66 5.50
C LYS A 155 -22.14 1.00 4.41
N ALA A 156 -22.51 0.69 3.17
CA ALA A 156 -21.79 1.19 2.01
C ALA A 156 -21.94 2.71 1.93
N VAL A 157 -20.81 3.41 1.97
CA VAL A 157 -20.72 4.88 1.90
C VAL A 157 -20.33 5.38 0.51
N LEU A 158 -19.79 4.48 -0.33
CA LEU A 158 -19.49 4.77 -1.73
C LEU A 158 -19.64 3.50 -2.57
N ARG A 159 -20.18 3.66 -3.78
CA ARG A 159 -20.08 2.69 -4.87
C ARG A 159 -19.74 3.43 -6.15
N GLN A 160 -18.75 2.93 -6.88
CA GLN A 160 -18.36 3.50 -8.17
C GLN A 160 -17.63 2.43 -9.00
N ASP A 161 -17.50 2.69 -10.29
CA ASP A 161 -16.63 1.88 -11.14
C ASP A 161 -15.24 2.51 -11.23
N VAL A 162 -14.23 1.66 -11.25
CA VAL A 162 -12.82 2.05 -11.47
C VAL A 162 -12.23 1.13 -12.51
N SER A 163 -11.33 1.66 -13.34
CA SER A 163 -10.76 0.89 -14.44
C SER A 163 -9.24 0.89 -14.36
N SER A 164 -8.65 -0.25 -14.73
CA SER A 164 -7.22 -0.35 -14.98
C SER A 164 -6.86 0.16 -16.37
N ASN A 165 -5.66 0.71 -16.52
CA ASN A 165 -5.13 1.11 -17.83
C ASN A 165 -4.58 -0.09 -18.62
N ASP A 166 -3.96 0.20 -19.77
CA ASP A 166 -3.30 -0.73 -20.68
C ASP A 166 -2.01 -1.37 -20.12
N GLU A 167 -1.45 -0.77 -19.08
CA GLU A 167 -0.33 -1.32 -18.29
C GLU A 167 -0.82 -2.22 -17.14
N GLY A 168 -2.12 -2.27 -16.86
CA GLY A 168 -2.67 -2.99 -15.71
C GLY A 168 -2.48 -2.25 -14.39
N MET A 169 -2.34 -0.93 -14.43
CA MET A 169 -2.39 -0.05 -13.26
C MET A 169 -3.84 0.33 -12.98
N LEU A 170 -4.32 0.00 -11.77
CA LEU A 170 -5.62 0.39 -11.24
C LEU A 170 -5.42 1.49 -10.19
N LYS A 171 -5.98 2.68 -10.45
CA LYS A 171 -6.01 3.79 -9.49
C LYS A 171 -7.38 3.90 -8.85
N ILE A 172 -7.43 3.87 -7.52
CA ILE A 172 -8.64 4.12 -6.74
C ILE A 172 -8.46 5.42 -5.98
N GLN A 173 -9.46 6.29 -6.05
CA GLN A 173 -9.48 7.56 -5.33
C GLN A 173 -10.89 7.88 -4.83
N PHE A 174 -11.00 8.31 -3.57
CA PHE A 174 -12.26 8.78 -2.98
C PHE A 174 -12.03 9.69 -1.77
N LEU A 175 -13.08 10.41 -1.35
CA LEU A 175 -13.08 11.29 -0.17
C LEU A 175 -13.95 10.69 0.95
N VAL A 176 -13.40 9.69 1.64
CA VAL A 176 -14.04 9.03 2.78
C VAL A 176 -13.01 8.93 3.90
N LYS A 177 -13.38 9.40 5.10
CA LYS A 177 -12.52 9.39 6.28
C LYS A 177 -12.95 8.28 7.24
N GLY A 178 -12.04 7.92 8.14
CA GLY A 178 -12.30 6.93 9.18
C GLY A 178 -11.82 5.53 8.81
N LYS A 179 -12.22 4.57 9.64
CA LYS A 179 -11.92 3.15 9.44
C LYS A 179 -12.95 2.57 8.47
N ILE A 180 -12.47 2.13 7.31
CA ILE A 180 -13.29 1.68 6.20
C ILE A 180 -12.81 0.34 5.67
N GLU A 181 -13.73 -0.43 5.12
CA GLU A 181 -13.41 -1.52 4.22
C GLU A 181 -13.53 -1.00 2.79
N VAL A 182 -12.52 -1.30 1.98
CA VAL A 182 -12.56 -1.07 0.54
C VAL A 182 -12.52 -2.43 -0.13
N SER A 183 -13.51 -2.70 -0.97
CA SER A 183 -13.57 -3.91 -1.77
C SER A 183 -13.81 -3.56 -3.23
N PHE A 184 -13.20 -4.31 -4.13
CA PHE A 184 -13.47 -4.21 -5.55
C PHE A 184 -13.44 -5.58 -6.22
N SER A 185 -14.25 -5.75 -7.26
CA SER A 185 -14.32 -6.98 -8.05
C SER A 185 -14.50 -6.65 -9.53
N LYS A 186 -13.82 -7.41 -10.39
CA LYS A 186 -13.88 -7.31 -11.85
C LYS A 186 -15.33 -7.48 -12.29
N LYS A 187 -15.80 -6.59 -13.16
CA LYS A 187 -17.08 -6.78 -13.85
C LYS A 187 -16.92 -7.81 -14.97
N GLU A 188 -18.00 -8.53 -15.26
CA GLU A 188 -18.07 -9.42 -16.42
C GLU A 188 -17.80 -8.67 -17.73
#